data_AF-A0A1V5L2I4-F1
#
_entry.id   AF-A0A1V5L2I4-F1
#
_cell.length_a   1.000
_cell.length_b   1.000
_cell.length_c   1.000
_cell.angle_alpha   90.00
_cell.angle_beta   90.00
_cell.angle_gamma   90.00
#
_symmetry.space_group_name_H-M   'P 1'
#
loop_
_entity.id
_entity.type
_entity.pdbx_description
1 polymer ?
#
loop_
_entity_poly.entity_id
_entity_poly.type
_entity_poly.pdbx_seq_one_letter_code
_entity_poly.pdbx_strand_id
1 'polypeptide(L)'
;MSEWVWHGHAAHFVAASRCRFHMATTVAGGRFVVSTVGDYYPTPDGERETIGLTRYFETMVFPVDGAHDCGCPIITDHQEHDFMGHKTAQDATAGHMALCRKWDAHTEVES
;
A
#
# COMPACT_ATOMS: atom_id res chain seq x y z
N MET A 1 5.22 15.46 -15.13
CA MET A 1 5.96 14.37 -14.46
C MET A 1 4.97 13.75 -13.50
N SER A 2 4.86 12.42 -13.42
CA SER A 2 4.06 11.81 -12.36
C SER A 2 4.79 12.00 -11.03
N GLU A 3 4.19 12.75 -10.13
CA GLU A 3 4.75 13.01 -8.81
C GLU A 3 4.34 11.88 -7.87
N TRP A 4 5.16 10.83 -7.83
CA TRP A 4 5.00 9.78 -6.84
C TRP A 4 5.51 10.27 -5.49
N VAL A 5 4.69 10.12 -4.46
CA VAL A 5 5.07 10.46 -3.08
C VAL A 5 5.18 9.19 -2.27
N TRP A 6 6.37 8.92 -1.76
CA TRP A 6 6.68 7.75 -0.95
C TRP A 6 6.44 8.02 0.53
N HIS A 7 5.77 7.09 1.20
CA HIS A 7 5.42 7.16 2.61
C HIS A 7 6.12 6.04 3.37
N GLY A 8 6.77 6.39 4.49
CA GLY A 8 7.48 5.47 5.37
C GLY A 8 6.58 4.71 6.35
N HIS A 9 5.31 4.47 5.99
CA HIS A 9 4.33 3.76 6.82
C HIS A 9 3.39 2.94 5.93
N ALA A 10 2.70 1.96 6.53
CA ALA A 10 1.58 1.30 5.88
C ALA A 10 0.35 2.23 5.89
N ALA A 11 -0.38 2.32 4.77
CA ALA A 11 -1.60 3.13 4.68
C ALA A 11 -2.88 2.32 4.97
N HIS A 12 -2.77 0.99 5.02
CA HIS A 12 -3.85 0.09 5.41
C HIS A 12 -3.34 -0.96 6.40
N PHE A 13 -4.25 -1.81 6.89
CA PHE A 13 -4.05 -2.88 7.87
C PHE A 13 -4.12 -2.44 9.34
N VAL A 14 -5.05 -3.02 10.09
CA VAL A 14 -5.29 -2.69 11.51
C VAL A 14 -4.08 -2.97 12.42
N ALA A 15 -3.24 -3.93 12.03
CA ALA A 15 -2.00 -4.25 12.72
C ALA A 15 -0.76 -3.68 12.01
N ALA A 16 -0.91 -2.56 11.27
CA ALA A 16 0.17 -1.89 10.56
C ALA A 16 1.40 -1.59 11.44
N SER A 17 1.21 -1.25 12.71
CA SER A 17 2.30 -0.99 13.68
C SER A 17 3.18 -2.22 13.98
N ARG A 18 2.74 -3.41 13.53
CA ARG A 18 3.43 -4.69 13.66
C ARG A 18 3.92 -5.24 12.31
N CYS A 19 3.65 -4.55 11.21
CA CYS A 19 4.27 -4.83 9.92
C CYS A 19 5.60 -4.11 9.83
N ARG A 20 6.63 -4.76 9.28
CA ARG A 20 7.97 -4.16 9.19
C ARG A 20 8.32 -3.67 7.78
N PHE A 21 7.45 -3.93 6.80
CA PHE A 21 7.72 -3.61 5.40
C PHE A 21 7.51 -2.13 5.02
N HIS A 22 6.50 -1.47 5.58
CA HIS A 22 6.24 -0.01 5.51
C HIS A 22 6.40 0.63 4.11
N MET A 23 5.70 0.12 3.10
CA MET A 23 5.79 0.66 1.74
C MET A 23 4.43 1.17 1.28
N ALA A 24 4.26 2.49 1.22
CA ALA A 24 3.08 3.13 0.61
C ALA A 24 3.50 4.26 -0.34
N THR A 25 2.81 4.41 -1.45
CA THR A 25 3.12 5.40 -2.47
C THR A 25 1.84 6.03 -3.01
N THR A 26 1.73 7.35 -2.94
CA THR A 26 0.67 8.09 -3.62
C THR A 26 1.07 8.31 -5.08
N VAL A 27 0.15 8.04 -6.00
CA VAL A 27 0.35 8.11 -7.45
C VAL A 27 -0.75 8.93 -8.13
N ALA A 28 -0.66 9.13 -9.45
CA ALA A 28 -1.69 9.74 -10.28
C ALA A 28 -2.11 11.15 -9.81
N GLY A 29 -1.12 11.93 -9.35
CA GLY A 29 -1.32 13.30 -8.87
C GLY A 29 -2.06 13.40 -7.54
N GLY A 30 -1.96 12.39 -6.67
CA GLY A 30 -2.58 12.45 -5.34
C GLY A 30 -3.86 11.63 -5.18
N ARG A 31 -4.38 11.03 -6.26
CA ARG A 31 -5.72 10.42 -6.27
C ARG A 31 -5.79 8.98 -5.77
N PHE A 32 -4.65 8.28 -5.76
CA PHE A 32 -4.58 6.89 -5.28
C PHE A 32 -3.37 6.68 -4.40
N VAL A 33 -3.51 5.81 -3.40
CA VAL A 33 -2.39 5.25 -2.64
C VAL A 33 -2.28 3.76 -2.91
N VAL A 34 -1.08 3.34 -3.30
CA VAL A 34 -0.68 1.93 -3.33
C VAL A 34 -0.01 1.63 -2.01
N SER A 35 -0.49 0.65 -1.26
CA SER A 35 0.05 0.30 0.05
C SER A 35 0.36 -1.18 0.12
N THR A 36 1.58 -1.51 0.52
CA THR A 36 2.03 -2.88 0.76
C THR A 36 2.28 -3.09 2.24
N VAL A 37 1.67 -4.15 2.78
CA VAL A 37 1.88 -4.62 4.15
C VAL A 37 2.46 -6.03 4.13
N GLY A 38 3.10 -6.41 5.22
CA GLY A 38 3.73 -7.71 5.36
C GLY A 38 4.93 -7.65 6.30
N ASP A 39 5.69 -8.74 6.32
CA ASP A 39 6.69 -9.00 7.36
C ASP A 39 6.09 -8.74 8.76
N TYR A 40 4.94 -9.38 8.99
CA TYR A 40 4.07 -9.16 10.14
C TYR A 40 4.51 -10.03 11.33
N TYR A 41 4.73 -9.38 12.48
CA TYR A 41 5.07 -10.01 13.74
C TYR A 41 4.07 -9.54 14.82
N PRO A 42 3.03 -10.34 15.13
CA PRO A 42 1.97 -9.94 16.05
C PRO A 42 2.48 -9.52 17.43
N THR A 43 3.55 -10.16 17.88
CA THR A 43 4.24 -9.86 19.15
C THR A 43 5.70 -9.46 18.87
N PRO A 44 6.33 -8.64 19.74
CA PRO A 44 7.73 -8.21 19.55
C PRO A 44 8.72 -9.37 19.40
N ASP A 45 8.55 -10.41 20.23
CA ASP A 45 9.40 -11.60 20.29
C ASP A 45 8.78 -12.80 19.56
N GLY A 46 7.75 -12.55 18.75
CA GLY A 46 7.02 -13.59 18.04
C GLY A 46 7.69 -14.02 16.74
N GLU A 47 7.10 -15.05 16.14
CA GLU A 47 7.45 -15.48 14.79
C GLU A 47 6.71 -14.67 13.73
N ARG A 48 7.23 -14.69 12.51
CA ARG A 48 6.56 -14.08 11.37
C ARG A 48 5.29 -14.84 11.03
N GLU A 49 4.18 -14.14 10.91
CA GLU A 49 2.90 -14.74 10.54
C GLU A 49 2.42 -14.30 9.15
N THR A 50 1.50 -15.08 8.59
CA THR A 50 0.79 -14.71 7.36
C THR A 50 -0.21 -13.61 7.66
N ILE A 51 -0.42 -12.71 6.71
CA ILE A 51 -1.47 -11.68 6.77
C ILE A 51 -2.82 -12.19 6.23
N GLY A 52 -3.01 -13.51 6.16
CA GLY A 52 -4.20 -14.21 5.64
C GLY A 52 -3.88 -15.14 4.46
N LEU A 53 -4.77 -16.10 4.14
CA LEU A 53 -4.70 -17.03 2.98
C LEU A 53 -3.29 -17.43 2.51
N THR A 54 -2.39 -17.82 3.42
CA THR A 54 -0.99 -18.24 3.11
C THR A 54 -0.07 -17.20 2.45
N ARG A 55 -0.42 -15.90 2.51
CA ARG A 55 0.42 -14.79 2.03
C ARG A 55 1.12 -14.09 3.20
N TYR A 56 2.38 -13.71 2.99
CA TYR A 56 3.17 -12.96 3.98
C TYR A 56 3.18 -11.46 3.71
N PHE A 57 2.75 -11.07 2.51
CA PHE A 57 2.64 -9.69 2.07
C PHE A 57 1.41 -9.54 1.19
N GLU A 58 0.85 -8.34 1.14
CA GLU A 58 -0.21 -7.95 0.21
C GLU A 58 -0.04 -6.49 -0.15
N THR A 59 -0.45 -6.16 -1.36
CA THR A 59 -0.51 -4.81 -1.86
C THR A 59 -1.94 -4.50 -2.25
N MET A 60 -2.46 -3.39 -1.77
CA MET A 60 -3.79 -2.89 -2.08
C MET A 60 -3.73 -1.46 -2.63
N VAL A 61 -4.75 -1.06 -3.38
CA VAL A 61 -4.90 0.29 -3.92
C VAL A 61 -6.20 0.92 -3.43
N PHE A 62 -6.12 2.14 -2.93
CA PHE A 62 -7.25 2.89 -2.39
C PHE A 62 -7.34 4.29 -2.99
N PRO A 63 -8.54 4.86 -3.11
CA PRO A 63 -8.72 6.25 -3.49
C PRO A 63 -8.32 7.18 -2.33
N VAL A 64 -7.74 8.32 -2.67
CA VAL A 64 -7.26 9.34 -1.73
C VAL A 64 -7.83 10.70 -2.11
N ASP A 65 -8.23 11.46 -1.09
CA ASP A 65 -8.59 12.87 -1.25
C ASP A 65 -7.94 13.71 -0.14
N GLY A 66 -6.89 14.44 -0.54
CA GLY A 66 -6.09 15.25 0.38
C GLY A 66 -5.13 14.44 1.25
N ALA A 67 -4.59 15.14 2.25
CA ALA A 67 -3.62 14.60 3.20
C ALA A 67 -3.86 15.20 4.59
N HIS A 68 -3.49 14.45 5.62
CA HIS A 68 -3.40 14.96 6.99
C HIS A 68 -2.29 16.03 7.11
N ASP A 69 -2.29 16.80 8.20
CA ASP A 69 -1.24 17.79 8.48
C ASP A 69 0.18 17.18 8.54
N CYS A 70 0.29 15.89 8.85
CA CYS A 70 1.54 15.14 8.81
C CYS A 70 1.98 14.71 7.40
N GLY A 71 1.18 14.97 6.36
CA GLY A 71 1.42 14.57 4.97
C GLY A 71 0.92 13.17 4.60
N CYS A 72 0.39 12.39 5.54
CA CYS A 72 -0.18 11.07 5.26
C CYS A 72 -1.45 11.20 4.38
N PRO A 73 -1.64 10.33 3.37
CA PRO A 73 -2.81 10.38 2.50
C PRO A 73 -4.10 10.04 3.28
N ILE A 74 -5.20 10.72 2.96
CA ILE A 74 -6.52 10.41 3.52
C ILE A 74 -7.24 9.46 2.57
N ILE A 75 -7.39 8.20 2.98
CA ILE A 75 -8.18 7.21 2.24
C ILE A 75 -9.67 7.53 2.41
N THR A 76 -10.38 7.69 1.30
CA THR A 76 -11.82 8.05 1.30
C THR A 76 -12.75 6.83 1.26
N ASP A 77 -12.27 5.73 0.69
CA ASP A 77 -12.96 4.45 0.65
C ASP A 77 -11.96 3.32 0.97
N HIS A 78 -12.30 2.50 1.96
CA HIS A 78 -11.48 1.36 2.37
C HIS A 78 -11.77 0.09 1.59
N GLN A 79 -12.66 0.13 0.59
CA GLN A 79 -12.76 -0.92 -0.42
C GLN A 79 -11.58 -0.81 -1.39
N GLU A 80 -10.77 -1.87 -1.48
CA GLU A 80 -9.63 -1.90 -2.37
C GLU A 80 -10.08 -1.92 -3.85
N HIS A 81 -9.51 -1.04 -4.65
CA HIS A 81 -9.74 -1.03 -6.10
C HIS A 81 -8.88 -2.06 -6.83
N ASP A 82 -7.79 -2.50 -6.21
CA ASP A 82 -6.88 -3.52 -6.75
C ASP A 82 -6.15 -4.22 -5.61
N PHE A 83 -5.73 -5.46 -5.88
CA PHE A 83 -5.13 -6.33 -4.88
C PHE A 83 -4.09 -7.28 -5.50
N MET A 84 -2.97 -7.44 -4.81
CA MET A 84 -1.98 -8.49 -5.09
C MET A 84 -1.47 -9.12 -3.79
N GLY A 85 -1.52 -10.45 -3.69
CA GLY A 85 -0.89 -11.19 -2.61
C GLY A 85 0.52 -11.66 -2.97
N HIS A 86 1.45 -11.67 -2.01
CA HIS A 86 2.83 -12.10 -2.22
C HIS A 86 3.35 -13.00 -1.10
N LYS A 87 4.32 -13.86 -1.46
CA LYS A 87 4.99 -14.76 -0.52
C LYS A 87 6.34 -14.23 -0.03
N THR A 88 7.00 -13.40 -0.82
CA THR A 88 8.33 -12.87 -0.53
C THR A 88 8.34 -11.34 -0.56
N ALA A 89 9.29 -10.74 0.16
CA ALA A 89 9.50 -9.29 0.14
C ALA A 89 9.90 -8.79 -1.25
N GLN A 90 10.67 -9.57 -2.01
CA GLN A 90 11.06 -9.24 -3.39
C GLN A 90 9.84 -9.14 -4.31
N ASP A 91 8.95 -10.12 -4.25
CA ASP A 91 7.70 -10.11 -5.02
C ASP A 91 6.78 -8.97 -4.59
N ALA A 92 6.75 -8.65 -3.30
CA ALA A 92 5.97 -7.54 -2.75
C ALA A 92 6.45 -6.19 -3.27
N THR A 93 7.76 -5.93 -3.28
CA THR A 93 8.33 -4.72 -3.89
C THR A 93 8.01 -4.65 -5.38
N ALA A 94 8.17 -5.75 -6.11
CA ALA A 94 7.88 -5.79 -7.54
C ALA A 94 6.39 -5.53 -7.84
N GLY A 95 5.50 -6.14 -7.05
CA GLY A 95 4.05 -5.95 -7.13
C GLY A 95 3.62 -4.53 -6.82
N HIS A 96 4.19 -3.93 -5.77
CA HIS A 96 3.98 -2.53 -5.43
C HIS A 96 4.32 -1.61 -6.60
N MET A 97 5.50 -1.79 -7.19
CA MET A 97 5.94 -0.99 -8.33
C MET A 97 5.05 -1.22 -9.57
N ALA A 98 4.56 -2.44 -9.78
CA ALA A 98 3.64 -2.75 -10.87
C ALA A 98 2.30 -2.02 -10.70
N LEU A 99 1.72 -2.05 -9.48
CA LEU A 99 0.49 -1.32 -9.18
C LEU A 99 0.68 0.19 -9.23
N CYS A 100 1.80 0.73 -8.75
CA CYS A 100 2.09 2.16 -8.91
C CYS A 100 2.07 2.57 -10.38
N ARG A 101 2.75 1.84 -11.27
CA ARG A 101 2.73 2.13 -12.72
C ARG A 101 1.34 1.99 -13.33
N LYS A 102 0.60 0.94 -12.95
CA LYS A 102 -0.76 0.69 -13.45
C LYS A 102 -1.68 1.86 -13.09
N TRP A 103 -1.66 2.29 -11.82
CA TRP A 103 -2.60 3.27 -11.29
C TRP A 103 -2.17 4.72 -11.56
N ASP A 104 -0.88 4.99 -11.73
CA ASP A 104 -0.38 6.29 -12.19
C ASP A 104 -0.90 6.67 -13.60
N ALA A 105 -1.15 5.67 -14.45
CA ALA A 105 -1.73 5.87 -15.78
C ALA A 105 -3.20 6.32 -15.77
N HIS A 106 -3.90 6.27 -14.63
CA HIS A 106 -5.32 6.65 -14.52
C HIS A 106 -5.49 8.18 -14.37
N THR A 107 -4.59 8.97 -14.97
CA THR A 107 -4.54 10.44 -14.95
C THR A 107 -5.51 11.13 -15.88
N GLU A 108 -6.16 10.40 -16.77
CA GLU A 108 -7.15 10.94 -17.70
C GLU A 108 -8.56 10.52 -17.24
N VAL A 109 -9.35 11.52 -16.88
CA VAL A 109 -10.76 11.37 -16.50
C VAL A 109 -11.54 10.98 -17.75
N GLU A 110 -12.29 9.87 -17.70
CA GLU A 110 -13.48 9.71 -18.54
C GLU A 110 -14.43 10.86 -18.20
N SER A 111 -14.46 11.85 -19.11
CA SER A 111 -15.35 13.01 -19.10
C SER A 111 -16.81 12.65 -19.27
#